data_AF-A0A8J3ZZP4-F1
#
_entry.id   AF-A0A8J3ZZP4-F1
#
_cell.length_a   1.000
_cell.length_b   1.000
_cell.length_c   1.000
_cell.angle_alpha   90.00
_cell.angle_beta   90.00
_cell.angle_gamma   90.00
#
_symmetry.space_group_name_H-M   'P 1'
#
loop_
_entity.id
_entity.type
_entity.pdbx_description
1 polymer ?
#
loop_
_entity_poly.entity_id
_entity_poly.type
_entity_poly.pdbx_seq_one_letter_code
_entity_poly.pdbx_strand_id
1 'polypeptide(L)'
;MSHLRSALAVAAVLALAACSTTNKTGDDSAGDDAAAAQVSVGNRGPVSAQVAMDSVCGDKPIKVGLVDGLGTNSWSKIVRAEVEDEAKKCKAITSVEYVAGRGDLQATLAGITGLASKGVDVLLVIPDAGPGAAHLSAIRQAKNAGATVIPIAADPTGQAGSDYFDYVDWDTAYSGEVWARWMVDRLGSKGGNVVVLGGPAGNAVSAAEMTGIKKVFAGASQIKLLTDEPVTTNWDPAQAQQAMSGLLAKYPQIDGIISDYGAATTGVVRAFQAANRPLVPIATTDDNELSCGFDALKGANPAYEFASVSSRTWIGRVGLRKAVAVKNGKANAEPSLLQLDLYEDSAGKAAGAIAPNKACKQGLPNDAPPSSQLSADQLGKLFTS
;
A
#
# COMPACT_ATOMS: atom_id res chain seq x y z
N MET A 1 26.24 -25.85 -78.48
CA MET A 1 25.45 -24.72 -77.97
C MET A 1 25.44 -24.79 -76.45
N SER A 2 26.23 -23.91 -75.82
CA SER A 2 25.77 -22.97 -74.77
C SER A 2 25.33 -23.66 -73.47
N HIS A 3 26.17 -23.80 -72.43
CA HIS A 3 26.77 -22.82 -71.51
C HIS A 3 26.18 -23.00 -70.09
N LEU A 4 27.09 -23.11 -69.11
CA LEU A 4 27.09 -22.57 -67.73
C LEU A 4 25.79 -22.65 -66.89
N ARG A 5 25.82 -23.04 -65.61
CA ARG A 5 26.50 -22.28 -64.54
C ARG A 5 26.87 -23.14 -63.32
N SER A 6 28.01 -22.74 -62.77
CA SER A 6 28.79 -23.32 -61.68
C SER A 6 28.26 -23.03 -60.28
N ALA A 7 28.72 -23.87 -59.34
CA ALA A 7 28.68 -23.70 -57.89
C ALA A 7 29.44 -22.46 -57.38
N LEU A 8 29.07 -21.96 -56.20
CA LEU A 8 29.99 -21.27 -55.30
C LEU A 8 29.54 -21.44 -53.84
N ALA A 9 30.52 -21.73 -52.98
CA ALA A 9 30.42 -21.91 -51.54
C ALA A 9 31.03 -20.70 -50.79
N VAL A 10 30.98 -20.76 -49.44
CA VAL A 10 31.80 -19.98 -48.46
C VAL A 10 31.21 -18.57 -48.18
N ALA A 11 31.18 -17.99 -46.97
CA ALA A 11 31.90 -18.21 -45.70
C ALA A 11 31.09 -17.71 -44.49
N ALA A 12 31.32 -18.35 -43.33
CA ALA A 12 31.10 -17.75 -42.03
C ALA A 12 32.22 -16.74 -41.72
N VAL A 13 31.90 -15.64 -41.04
CA VAL A 13 32.88 -14.72 -40.45
C VAL A 13 32.51 -14.49 -38.98
N LEU A 14 33.24 -15.16 -38.09
CA LEU A 14 33.49 -14.69 -36.73
C LEU A 14 34.57 -13.60 -36.80
N ALA A 15 34.36 -12.49 -36.10
CA ALA A 15 35.42 -11.55 -35.76
C ALA A 15 35.29 -11.16 -34.28
N LEU A 16 36.18 -11.72 -33.45
CA LEU A 16 36.62 -11.13 -32.18
C LEU A 16 37.80 -10.19 -32.47
N ALA A 17 37.79 -9.01 -31.87
CA ALA A 17 38.93 -8.16 -31.45
C ALA A 17 38.42 -6.70 -31.33
N ALA A 18 38.82 -5.85 -30.40
CA ALA A 18 39.73 -5.91 -29.27
C ALA A 18 39.44 -4.67 -28.40
N CYS A 19 39.79 -4.76 -27.12
CA CYS A 19 39.76 -3.63 -26.20
C CYS A 19 40.68 -2.50 -26.69
N SER A 20 40.18 -1.27 -26.72
CA SER A 20 40.98 -0.05 -26.73
C SER A 20 40.71 0.71 -25.43
N THR A 21 41.69 0.64 -24.54
CA THR A 21 41.79 1.45 -23.34
C THR A 21 42.09 2.90 -23.71
N THR A 22 41.12 3.79 -23.51
CA THR A 22 41.38 5.21 -23.32
C THR A 22 40.91 5.59 -21.92
N ASN A 23 41.87 6.04 -21.11
CA ASN A 23 41.66 6.63 -19.80
C ASN A 23 40.61 7.75 -19.89
N LYS A 24 39.42 7.45 -19.39
CA LYS A 24 38.54 8.43 -18.75
C LYS A 24 38.34 7.91 -17.34
N THR A 25 38.75 8.70 -16.36
CA THR A 25 38.38 8.54 -14.96
C THR A 25 36.87 8.40 -14.89
N GLY A 26 36.42 7.15 -14.73
CA GLY A 26 35.04 6.71 -14.79
C GLY A 26 34.35 6.99 -13.47
N ASP A 27 33.50 7.99 -13.55
CA ASP A 27 32.28 8.25 -12.78
C ASP A 27 31.63 6.98 -12.20
N ASP A 28 31.26 7.04 -10.91
CA ASP A 28 30.57 5.99 -10.14
C ASP A 28 29.16 5.64 -10.70
N SER A 29 28.69 6.38 -11.71
CA SER A 29 27.35 6.27 -12.30
C SER A 29 27.08 4.96 -13.07
N ALA A 30 28.11 4.29 -13.61
CA ALA A 30 27.92 3.04 -14.34
C ALA A 30 27.57 1.83 -13.43
N GLY A 31 27.90 1.90 -12.14
CA GLY A 31 27.58 0.86 -11.16
C GLY A 31 26.12 0.92 -10.69
N ASP A 32 25.59 2.13 -10.54
CA ASP A 32 24.23 2.37 -10.04
C ASP A 32 23.15 1.97 -11.07
N ASP A 33 23.43 2.10 -12.38
CA ASP A 33 22.50 1.69 -13.44
C ASP A 33 22.38 0.15 -13.57
N ALA A 34 23.48 -0.58 -13.35
CA ALA A 34 23.47 -2.05 -13.35
C ALA A 34 22.80 -2.63 -12.08
N ALA A 35 22.95 -1.93 -10.95
CA ALA A 35 22.28 -2.20 -9.69
C ALA A 35 20.76 -2.02 -9.78
N ALA A 36 20.33 -0.90 -10.36
CA ALA A 36 18.93 -0.56 -10.58
C ALA A 36 18.19 -1.62 -11.40
N ALA A 37 18.85 -2.25 -12.37
CA ALA A 37 18.27 -3.30 -13.21
C ALA A 37 17.92 -4.60 -12.46
N GLN A 38 18.40 -4.78 -11.23
CA GLN A 38 18.15 -5.97 -10.40
C GLN A 38 16.98 -5.78 -9.41
N VAL A 39 16.39 -4.59 -9.37
CA VAL A 39 15.25 -4.28 -8.51
C VAL A 39 13.98 -4.21 -9.37
N SER A 40 12.94 -4.94 -8.95
CA SER A 40 11.67 -4.95 -9.68
C SER A 40 10.95 -3.60 -9.57
N VAL A 41 10.34 -3.15 -10.67
CA VAL A 41 9.64 -1.84 -10.78
C VAL A 41 8.28 -2.04 -11.44
N GLY A 42 7.25 -1.38 -10.92
CA GLY A 42 5.86 -1.43 -11.41
C GLY A 42 5.16 -2.80 -11.34
N ASN A 43 5.77 -3.84 -10.75
CA ASN A 43 5.20 -5.17 -10.68
C ASN A 43 4.17 -5.31 -9.57
N ARG A 44 3.22 -6.24 -9.75
CA ARG A 44 2.23 -6.65 -8.74
C ARG A 44 2.59 -8.02 -8.17
N GLY A 45 2.30 -8.24 -6.90
CA GLY A 45 2.54 -9.55 -6.29
C GLY A 45 2.17 -9.60 -4.80
N PRO A 46 2.28 -10.77 -4.18
CA PRO A 46 1.78 -11.00 -2.83
C PRO A 46 2.67 -10.36 -1.77
N VAL A 47 2.09 -10.08 -0.60
CA VAL A 47 2.82 -9.65 0.61
C VAL A 47 3.91 -10.65 1.02
N SER A 48 3.72 -11.95 0.76
CA SER A 48 4.69 -13.00 1.06
C SER A 48 5.99 -12.91 0.25
N ALA A 49 6.03 -12.10 -0.81
CA ALA A 49 7.26 -11.84 -1.58
C ALA A 49 8.19 -10.79 -0.94
N GLN A 50 7.80 -10.20 0.21
CA GLN A 50 8.66 -9.30 0.96
C GLN A 50 9.93 -10.01 1.45
N VAL A 51 11.04 -9.27 1.45
CA VAL A 51 12.34 -9.78 1.92
C VAL A 51 12.74 -9.12 3.23
N ALA A 52 13.67 -9.74 3.96
CA ALA A 52 14.26 -9.13 5.15
C ALA A 52 15.24 -8.01 4.77
N MET A 53 15.30 -6.92 5.54
CA MET A 53 16.27 -5.83 5.34
C MET A 53 17.72 -6.32 5.23
N ASP A 54 18.12 -7.33 6.01
CA ASP A 54 19.48 -7.89 5.99
C ASP A 54 19.91 -8.42 4.62
N SER A 55 18.96 -8.87 3.79
CA SER A 55 19.29 -9.38 2.45
C SER A 55 19.74 -8.26 1.52
N VAL A 56 19.22 -7.05 1.70
CA VAL A 56 19.50 -5.85 0.88
C VAL A 56 20.44 -4.85 1.55
N CYS A 57 20.71 -5.00 2.85
CA CYS A 57 21.66 -4.15 3.57
C CYS A 57 23.10 -4.40 3.09
N GLY A 58 23.87 -3.33 2.91
CA GLY A 58 25.29 -3.37 2.58
C GLY A 58 26.14 -2.66 3.64
N ASP A 59 27.37 -2.34 3.28
CA ASP A 59 28.34 -1.71 4.20
C ASP A 59 28.51 -0.20 3.95
N LYS A 60 28.01 0.32 2.83
CA LYS A 60 28.12 1.73 2.46
C LYS A 60 27.17 2.57 3.33
N PRO A 61 27.64 3.68 3.95
CA PRO A 61 26.75 4.57 4.70
C PRO A 61 25.60 5.10 3.84
N ILE A 62 24.38 5.07 4.38
CA ILE A 62 23.14 5.53 3.74
C ILE A 62 22.42 6.51 4.66
N LYS A 63 22.07 7.68 4.13
CA LYS A 63 21.17 8.65 4.76
C LYS A 63 19.79 8.52 4.14
N VAL A 64 18.78 8.36 4.99
CA VAL A 64 17.38 8.21 4.56
C VAL A 64 16.61 9.48 4.90
N GLY A 65 15.85 9.98 3.92
CA GLY A 65 14.82 10.98 4.11
C GLY A 65 13.42 10.36 3.96
N LEU A 66 12.47 10.82 4.77
CA LEU A 66 11.05 10.56 4.63
C LEU A 66 10.30 11.88 4.66
N VAL A 67 9.59 12.20 3.58
CA VAL A 67 8.69 13.35 3.50
C VAL A 67 7.26 12.86 3.40
N ASP A 68 6.39 13.38 4.26
CA ASP A 68 4.99 12.97 4.35
C ASP A 68 4.11 14.22 4.23
N GLY A 69 3.28 14.30 3.19
CA GLY A 69 2.49 15.49 2.88
C GLY A 69 1.54 15.89 4.00
N LEU A 70 0.85 14.94 4.63
CA LEU A 70 0.05 15.17 5.84
C LEU A 70 0.93 15.09 7.10
N GLY A 71 1.47 13.91 7.40
CA GLY A 71 2.49 13.70 8.42
C GLY A 71 2.10 13.89 9.89
N THR A 72 0.83 14.18 10.19
CA THR A 72 0.39 14.50 11.57
C THR A 72 -0.65 13.54 12.13
N ASN A 73 -1.32 12.76 11.28
CA ASN A 73 -2.30 11.76 11.71
C ASN A 73 -1.62 10.49 12.25
N SER A 74 -2.39 9.63 12.89
CA SER A 74 -1.90 8.39 13.49
C SER A 74 -1.25 7.45 12.48
N TRP A 75 -1.84 7.33 11.29
CA TRP A 75 -1.31 6.49 10.22
C TRP A 75 0.10 6.92 9.80
N SER A 76 0.31 8.23 9.56
CA SER A 76 1.62 8.83 9.26
C SER A 76 2.65 8.58 10.37
N LYS A 77 2.24 8.74 11.65
CA LYS A 77 3.12 8.46 12.80
C LYS A 77 3.58 6.99 12.81
N ILE A 78 2.67 6.06 12.53
CA ILE A 78 3.00 4.63 12.47
C ILE A 78 3.92 4.35 11.28
N VAL A 79 3.62 4.85 10.08
CA VAL A 79 4.47 4.64 8.88
C VAL A 79 5.88 5.16 9.11
N ARG A 80 6.03 6.34 9.70
CA ARG A 80 7.33 6.88 10.10
C ARG A 80 8.05 5.92 11.04
N ALA A 81 7.38 5.45 12.09
CA ALA A 81 7.97 4.53 13.06
C ALA A 81 8.33 3.16 12.43
N GLU A 82 7.54 2.67 11.47
CA GLU A 82 7.80 1.46 10.71
C GLU A 82 9.08 1.61 9.86
N VAL A 83 9.26 2.76 9.20
CA VAL A 83 10.49 3.08 8.45
C VAL A 83 11.69 3.18 9.38
N GLU A 84 11.57 3.89 10.51
CA GLU A 84 12.64 4.02 11.50
C GLU A 84 13.02 2.68 12.14
N ASP A 85 12.04 1.81 12.40
CA ASP A 85 12.28 0.45 12.92
C ASP A 85 12.96 -0.45 11.89
N GLU A 86 12.53 -0.40 10.62
CA GLU A 86 13.16 -1.16 9.55
C GLU A 86 14.59 -0.68 9.29
N ALA A 87 14.83 0.64 9.33
CA ALA A 87 16.14 1.22 9.14
C ALA A 87 17.16 0.72 10.17
N LYS A 88 16.74 0.52 11.44
CA LYS A 88 17.62 -0.01 12.51
C LYS A 88 18.16 -1.42 12.23
N LYS A 89 17.51 -2.18 11.34
CA LYS A 89 17.97 -3.52 10.94
C LYS A 89 19.18 -3.46 10.00
N CYS A 90 19.43 -2.31 9.36
CA CYS A 90 20.60 -2.12 8.50
C CYS A 90 21.60 -1.13 9.11
N LYS A 91 22.77 -1.64 9.52
CA LYS A 91 23.84 -0.82 10.14
C LYS A 91 24.43 0.24 9.22
N ALA A 92 24.30 0.06 7.90
CA ALA A 92 24.69 1.07 6.92
C ALA A 92 23.81 2.33 6.98
N ILE A 93 22.57 2.24 7.48
CA ILE A 93 21.71 3.42 7.59
C ILE A 93 22.16 4.24 8.80
N THR A 94 22.78 5.40 8.53
CA THR A 94 23.37 6.26 9.56
C THR A 94 22.39 7.29 10.12
N SER A 95 21.34 7.61 9.37
CA SER A 95 20.31 8.58 9.79
C SER A 95 18.99 8.37 9.04
N VAL A 96 17.90 8.66 9.73
CA VAL A 96 16.56 8.82 9.15
C VAL A 96 16.08 10.22 9.52
N GLU A 97 15.88 11.08 8.52
CA GLU A 97 15.30 12.41 8.70
C GLU A 97 13.85 12.42 8.22
N TYR A 98 12.96 13.05 8.99
CA TYR A 98 11.54 13.11 8.70
C TYR A 98 11.06 14.55 8.55
N VAL A 99 10.23 14.81 7.54
CA VAL A 99 9.54 16.09 7.35
C VAL A 99 8.05 15.84 7.15
N ALA A 100 7.23 16.46 8.00
CA ALA A 100 5.78 16.53 7.81
C ALA A 100 5.40 17.82 7.07
N GLY A 101 4.67 17.67 5.96
CA GLY A 101 4.11 18.75 5.16
C GLY A 101 2.88 19.41 5.78
N ARG A 102 2.19 18.72 6.71
CA ARG A 102 1.02 19.23 7.45
C ARG A 102 -0.15 19.63 6.54
N GLY A 103 -0.29 18.94 5.42
CA GLY A 103 -1.27 19.24 4.37
C GLY A 103 -0.91 20.46 3.52
N ASP A 104 0.26 21.06 3.71
CA ASP A 104 0.74 22.19 2.91
C ASP A 104 1.66 21.70 1.78
N LEU A 105 1.22 21.91 0.54
CA LEU A 105 1.98 21.51 -0.65
C LEU A 105 3.36 22.17 -0.67
N GLN A 106 3.48 23.46 -0.39
CA GLN A 106 4.77 24.16 -0.49
C GLN A 106 5.77 23.68 0.57
N ALA A 107 5.32 23.43 1.80
CA ALA A 107 6.11 22.83 2.85
C ALA A 107 6.56 21.42 2.47
N THR A 108 5.69 20.63 1.82
CA THR A 108 6.02 19.30 1.31
C THR A 108 7.10 19.36 0.21
N LEU A 109 6.94 20.25 -0.78
CA LEU A 109 7.93 20.47 -1.84
C LEU A 109 9.28 20.96 -1.28
N ALA A 110 9.24 21.87 -0.29
CA ALA A 110 10.43 22.35 0.41
C ALA A 110 11.10 21.24 1.23
N GLY A 111 10.31 20.32 1.82
CA GLY A 111 10.82 19.13 2.49
C GLY A 111 11.55 18.19 1.55
N ILE A 112 10.97 17.88 0.39
CA ILE A 112 11.57 17.02 -0.65
C ILE A 112 12.90 17.61 -1.13
N THR A 113 12.90 18.87 -1.54
CA THR A 113 14.11 19.55 -2.07
C THR A 113 15.14 19.83 -0.98
N GLY A 114 14.70 20.10 0.25
CA GLY A 114 15.55 20.32 1.41
C GLY A 114 16.31 19.06 1.84
N LEU A 115 15.64 17.90 1.94
CA LEU A 115 16.33 16.64 2.25
C LEU A 115 17.27 16.22 1.11
N ALA A 116 16.87 16.42 -0.15
CA ALA A 116 17.76 16.18 -1.29
C ALA A 116 19.02 17.06 -1.22
N SER A 117 18.87 18.34 -0.87
CA SER A 117 20.01 19.28 -0.72
C SER A 117 20.93 18.92 0.46
N LYS A 118 20.42 18.23 1.48
CA LYS A 118 21.23 17.64 2.57
C LYS A 118 21.98 16.37 2.15
N GLY A 119 21.78 15.90 0.92
CA GLY A 119 22.44 14.72 0.37
C GLY A 119 21.95 13.43 1.01
N VAL A 120 20.62 13.27 1.17
CA VAL A 120 20.06 11.96 1.47
C VAL A 120 20.23 11.03 0.26
N ASP A 121 20.62 9.78 0.52
CA ASP A 121 20.83 8.77 -0.52
C ASP A 121 19.50 8.13 -0.93
N VAL A 122 18.60 7.95 0.04
CA VAL A 122 17.25 7.41 -0.15
C VAL A 122 16.24 8.47 0.26
N LEU A 123 15.22 8.69 -0.57
CA LEU A 123 14.13 9.61 -0.25
C LEU A 123 12.78 8.91 -0.47
N LEU A 124 12.09 8.61 0.62
CA LEU A 124 10.70 8.18 0.61
C LEU A 124 9.79 9.40 0.64
N VAL A 125 8.73 9.39 -0.17
CA VAL A 125 7.78 10.52 -0.26
C VAL A 125 6.34 9.99 -0.21
N ILE A 126 5.49 10.53 0.67
CA ILE A 126 4.04 10.36 0.61
C ILE A 126 3.47 11.67 0.01
N PRO A 127 3.15 11.72 -1.29
CA PRO A 127 2.76 12.95 -2.00
C PRO A 127 1.26 13.25 -1.87
N ASP A 128 0.74 13.38 -0.64
CA ASP A 128 -0.69 13.54 -0.34
C ASP A 128 -1.10 14.96 0.11
N ALA A 129 -0.19 15.94 0.04
CA ALA A 129 -0.51 17.37 0.23
C ALA A 129 -1.10 17.99 -1.05
N GLY A 130 -2.24 17.45 -1.50
CA GLY A 130 -2.88 17.79 -2.77
C GLY A 130 -2.66 16.74 -3.86
N PRO A 131 -2.96 17.05 -5.14
CA PRO A 131 -2.82 16.08 -6.23
C PRO A 131 -1.37 15.59 -6.38
N GLY A 132 -1.19 14.28 -6.60
CA GLY A 132 0.14 13.67 -6.75
C GLY A 132 1.03 14.38 -7.76
N ALA A 133 0.48 14.74 -8.93
CA ALA A 133 1.18 15.46 -10.00
C ALA A 133 1.89 16.74 -9.54
N ALA A 134 1.35 17.41 -8.52
CA ALA A 134 1.90 18.66 -8.00
C ALA A 134 3.28 18.47 -7.32
N HIS A 135 3.60 17.23 -6.93
CA HIS A 135 4.86 16.87 -6.26
C HIS A 135 5.98 16.49 -7.23
N LEU A 136 5.66 16.18 -8.49
CA LEU A 136 6.59 15.59 -9.46
C LEU A 136 7.83 16.45 -9.73
N SER A 137 7.71 17.78 -9.77
CA SER A 137 8.86 18.65 -10.00
C SER A 137 9.92 18.53 -8.90
N ALA A 138 9.49 18.51 -7.63
CA ALA A 138 10.40 18.36 -6.49
C ALA A 138 10.98 16.94 -6.42
N ILE A 139 10.16 15.92 -6.71
CA ILE A 139 10.59 14.52 -6.81
C ILE A 139 11.70 14.35 -7.86
N ARG A 140 11.49 14.90 -9.07
CA ARG A 140 12.51 14.89 -10.15
C ARG A 140 13.78 15.63 -9.74
N GLN A 141 13.65 16.77 -9.07
CA GLN A 141 14.81 17.51 -8.57
C GLN A 141 15.61 16.70 -7.55
N ALA A 142 14.94 16.00 -6.62
CA ALA A 142 15.60 15.13 -5.66
C ALA A 142 16.31 13.95 -6.34
N LYS A 143 15.66 13.32 -7.33
CA LYS A 143 16.28 12.27 -8.15
C LYS A 143 17.53 12.79 -8.87
N ASN A 144 17.44 13.95 -9.52
CA ASN A 144 18.55 14.56 -10.24
C ASN A 144 19.71 14.99 -9.32
N ALA A 145 19.44 15.17 -8.01
CA ALA A 145 20.46 15.41 -7.00
C ALA A 145 21.14 14.12 -6.50
N GLY A 146 20.78 12.94 -7.04
CA GLY A 146 21.41 11.65 -6.75
C GLY A 146 20.65 10.77 -5.75
N ALA A 147 19.51 11.22 -5.23
CA ALA A 147 18.69 10.41 -4.33
C ALA A 147 17.93 9.31 -5.10
N THR A 148 17.86 8.11 -4.54
CA THR A 148 16.88 7.11 -4.97
C THR A 148 15.53 7.47 -4.38
N VAL A 149 14.69 8.12 -5.18
CA VAL A 149 13.36 8.59 -4.74
C VAL A 149 12.31 7.53 -4.99
N ILE A 150 11.59 7.11 -3.94
CA ILE A 150 10.47 6.17 -4.01
C ILE A 150 9.25 6.81 -3.36
N PRO A 151 8.29 7.30 -4.16
CA PRO A 151 6.96 7.61 -3.66
C PRO A 151 6.30 6.37 -3.07
N ILE A 152 5.65 6.52 -1.93
CA ILE A 152 4.95 5.46 -1.22
C ILE A 152 3.53 5.90 -0.89
N ALA A 153 2.60 4.95 -0.84
CA ALA A 153 1.26 5.08 -0.29
C ALA A 153 0.27 6.08 -0.94
N ALA A 154 0.75 7.00 -1.78
CA ALA A 154 -0.04 7.90 -2.60
C ALA A 154 0.64 8.07 -3.96
N ASP A 155 -0.13 7.87 -5.04
CA ASP A 155 0.40 7.88 -6.40
C ASP A 155 0.79 9.30 -6.83
N PRO A 156 2.07 9.56 -7.18
CA PRO A 156 2.52 10.85 -7.67
C PRO A 156 2.05 11.14 -9.12
N THR A 157 1.40 10.21 -9.80
CA THR A 157 0.87 10.28 -11.19
C THR A 157 1.93 10.49 -12.28
N GLY A 158 3.20 10.20 -11.98
CA GLY A 158 4.32 10.23 -12.94
C GLY A 158 4.74 8.83 -13.40
N GLN A 159 5.87 8.74 -14.10
CA GLN A 159 6.40 7.49 -14.63
C GLN A 159 7.56 6.94 -13.80
N ALA A 160 7.39 5.74 -13.24
CA ALA A 160 8.47 4.97 -12.59
C ALA A 160 9.65 4.72 -13.54
N GLY A 161 10.87 4.69 -13.01
CA GLY A 161 12.12 4.66 -13.77
C GLY A 161 12.53 6.01 -14.37
N SER A 162 11.58 6.90 -14.66
CA SER A 162 11.84 8.21 -15.30
C SER A 162 11.76 9.37 -14.29
N ASP A 163 10.59 9.59 -13.68
CA ASP A 163 10.35 10.71 -12.77
C ASP A 163 10.87 10.43 -11.35
N TYR A 164 10.80 9.17 -10.96
CA TYR A 164 11.24 8.59 -9.69
C TYR A 164 11.69 7.15 -9.95
N PHE A 165 12.27 6.47 -8.96
CA PHE A 165 12.75 5.10 -9.15
C PHE A 165 11.60 4.11 -9.32
N ASP A 166 10.73 4.01 -8.31
CA ASP A 166 9.56 3.15 -8.30
C ASP A 166 8.46 3.79 -7.45
N TYR A 167 7.21 3.34 -7.62
CA TYR A 167 6.09 3.70 -6.74
C TYR A 167 5.68 2.47 -5.96
N VAL A 168 5.67 2.56 -4.63
CA VAL A 168 5.36 1.42 -3.76
C VAL A 168 4.05 1.64 -3.01
N ASP A 169 3.08 0.78 -3.29
CA ASP A 169 1.78 0.80 -2.62
C ASP A 169 1.10 -0.58 -2.71
N TRP A 170 -0.20 -0.66 -2.46
CA TRP A 170 -1.03 -1.83 -2.68
C TRP A 170 -1.75 -1.85 -4.04
N ASP A 171 -2.14 -3.04 -4.48
CA ASP A 171 -3.04 -3.25 -5.61
C ASP A 171 -4.51 -3.06 -5.15
N THR A 172 -5.00 -1.82 -5.24
CA THR A 172 -6.34 -1.43 -4.72
C THR A 172 -7.48 -2.25 -5.31
N ALA A 173 -7.47 -2.50 -6.62
CA ALA A 173 -8.50 -3.32 -7.25
C ALA A 173 -8.49 -4.74 -6.70
N TYR A 174 -7.32 -5.31 -6.40
CA TYR A 174 -7.20 -6.63 -5.79
C TYR A 174 -7.87 -6.71 -4.41
N SER A 175 -7.70 -5.71 -3.55
CA SER A 175 -8.40 -5.65 -2.25
C SER A 175 -9.92 -5.67 -2.41
N GLY A 176 -10.45 -4.91 -3.37
CA GLY A 176 -11.86 -4.96 -3.74
C GLY A 176 -12.32 -6.36 -4.15
N GLU A 177 -11.52 -7.07 -4.95
CA GLU A 177 -11.82 -8.46 -5.30
C GLU A 177 -11.77 -9.39 -4.07
N VAL A 178 -10.81 -9.21 -3.16
CA VAL A 178 -10.66 -10.01 -1.94
C VAL A 178 -11.90 -9.86 -1.05
N TRP A 179 -12.32 -8.63 -0.76
CA TRP A 179 -13.52 -8.36 0.03
C TRP A 179 -14.78 -8.89 -0.63
N ALA A 180 -14.92 -8.73 -1.95
CA ALA A 180 -16.07 -9.24 -2.69
C ALA A 180 -16.12 -10.78 -2.68
N ARG A 181 -14.99 -11.47 -2.86
CA ARG A 181 -14.94 -12.94 -2.77
C ARG A 181 -15.33 -13.44 -1.38
N TRP A 182 -14.81 -12.80 -0.34
CA TRP A 182 -15.20 -13.13 1.03
C TRP A 182 -16.69 -12.89 1.27
N MET A 183 -17.24 -11.77 0.76
CA MET A 183 -18.66 -11.45 0.87
C MET A 183 -19.54 -12.49 0.16
N VAL A 184 -19.15 -12.93 -1.04
CA VAL A 184 -19.85 -14.01 -1.78
C VAL A 184 -19.85 -15.31 -0.97
N ASP A 185 -18.72 -15.70 -0.37
CA ASP A 185 -18.66 -16.89 0.49
C ASP A 185 -19.58 -16.76 1.71
N ARG A 186 -19.59 -15.59 2.36
CA ARG A 186 -20.41 -15.37 3.57
C ARG A 186 -21.90 -15.36 3.31
N LEU A 187 -22.33 -14.86 2.16
CA LEU A 187 -23.74 -14.86 1.76
C LEU A 187 -24.17 -16.16 1.06
N GLY A 188 -23.20 -16.94 0.57
CA GLY A 188 -23.40 -18.25 -0.02
C GLY A 188 -24.37 -18.23 -1.20
N SER A 189 -25.05 -19.36 -1.42
CA SER A 189 -26.01 -19.51 -2.52
C SER A 189 -27.30 -18.70 -2.34
N LYS A 190 -27.64 -18.32 -1.11
CA LYS A 190 -28.81 -17.46 -0.83
C LYS A 190 -28.59 -16.05 -1.38
N GLY A 191 -27.34 -15.59 -1.39
CA GLY A 191 -26.99 -14.25 -1.81
C GLY A 191 -27.55 -13.17 -0.88
N GLY A 192 -27.62 -11.95 -1.36
CA GLY A 192 -28.09 -10.83 -0.57
C GLY A 192 -27.77 -9.45 -1.15
N ASN A 193 -28.28 -8.44 -0.46
CA ASN A 193 -28.08 -7.04 -0.79
C ASN A 193 -26.81 -6.50 -0.13
N VAL A 194 -25.86 -6.01 -0.92
CA VAL A 194 -24.58 -5.47 -0.45
C VAL A 194 -24.53 -3.97 -0.70
N VAL A 195 -24.02 -3.23 0.28
CA VAL A 195 -23.63 -1.82 0.12
C VAL A 195 -22.11 -1.68 0.19
N VAL A 196 -21.58 -0.73 -0.56
CA VAL A 196 -20.16 -0.37 -0.54
C VAL A 196 -20.04 1.06 -0.04
N LEU A 197 -19.21 1.30 0.96
CA LEU A 197 -18.87 2.62 1.47
C LEU A 197 -17.42 2.96 1.11
N GLY A 198 -17.17 4.23 0.84
CA GLY A 198 -15.87 4.70 0.36
C GLY A 198 -15.45 6.05 0.94
N GLY A 199 -14.27 6.50 0.55
CA GLY A 199 -13.69 7.80 0.90
C GLY A 199 -14.38 9.02 0.29
N PRO A 200 -13.62 10.11 0.07
CA PRO A 200 -14.13 11.30 -0.60
C PRO A 200 -14.69 11.01 -1.98
N ALA A 201 -15.73 11.74 -2.39
CA ALA A 201 -16.36 11.52 -3.69
C ALA A 201 -15.33 11.63 -4.84
N GLY A 202 -15.29 10.61 -5.70
CA GLY A 202 -14.38 10.57 -6.86
C GLY A 202 -12.93 10.23 -6.53
N ASN A 203 -12.60 9.84 -5.29
CA ASN A 203 -11.23 9.41 -4.97
C ASN A 203 -10.86 8.11 -5.72
N ALA A 204 -9.60 8.01 -6.15
CA ALA A 204 -9.13 6.91 -7.00
C ALA A 204 -9.09 5.55 -6.29
N VAL A 205 -8.92 5.53 -4.96
CA VAL A 205 -8.83 4.28 -4.17
C VAL A 205 -10.17 3.56 -4.18
N SER A 206 -11.24 4.21 -3.73
CA SER A 206 -12.58 3.59 -3.71
C SER A 206 -13.06 3.22 -5.11
N ALA A 207 -12.69 3.99 -6.15
CA ALA A 207 -13.04 3.69 -7.53
C ALA A 207 -12.35 2.41 -8.04
N ALA A 208 -11.07 2.22 -7.70
CA ALA A 208 -10.32 1.02 -8.08
C ALA A 208 -10.83 -0.22 -7.33
N GLU A 209 -11.10 -0.11 -6.03
CA GLU A 209 -11.69 -1.20 -5.23
C GLU A 209 -13.09 -1.55 -5.74
N MET A 210 -13.93 -0.56 -6.05
CA MET A 210 -15.25 -0.79 -6.66
C MET A 210 -15.14 -1.52 -7.99
N THR A 211 -14.10 -1.25 -8.78
CA THR A 211 -13.83 -2.00 -10.03
C THR A 211 -13.55 -3.48 -9.73
N GLY A 212 -12.74 -3.77 -8.72
CA GLY A 212 -12.49 -5.14 -8.25
C GLY A 212 -13.74 -5.83 -7.71
N ILE A 213 -14.53 -5.13 -6.89
CA ILE A 213 -15.80 -5.62 -6.34
C ILE A 213 -16.77 -6.00 -7.47
N LYS A 214 -17.01 -5.08 -8.40
CA LYS A 214 -17.90 -5.29 -9.55
C LYS A 214 -17.43 -6.47 -10.41
N LYS A 215 -16.12 -6.62 -10.62
CA LYS A 215 -15.55 -7.74 -11.39
C LYS A 215 -15.88 -9.09 -10.75
N VAL A 216 -15.79 -9.23 -9.43
CA VAL A 216 -16.15 -10.47 -8.74
C VAL A 216 -17.67 -10.69 -8.75
N PHE A 217 -18.45 -9.66 -8.46
CA PHE A 217 -19.91 -9.78 -8.42
C PHE A 217 -20.55 -10.03 -9.79
N ALA A 218 -19.89 -9.70 -10.90
CA ALA A 218 -20.33 -10.09 -12.24
C ALA A 218 -20.48 -11.61 -12.41
N GLY A 219 -19.71 -12.41 -11.65
CA GLY A 219 -19.81 -13.87 -11.59
C GLY A 219 -20.73 -14.40 -10.48
N ALA A 220 -21.34 -13.54 -9.66
CA ALA A 220 -22.14 -13.90 -8.50
C ALA A 220 -23.53 -13.23 -8.55
N SER A 221 -24.39 -13.71 -9.46
CA SER A 221 -25.71 -13.14 -9.74
C SER A 221 -26.68 -13.14 -8.54
N GLN A 222 -26.39 -13.92 -7.50
CA GLN A 222 -27.13 -13.91 -6.24
C GLN A 222 -26.82 -12.68 -5.36
N ILE A 223 -25.72 -11.96 -5.64
CA ILE A 223 -25.35 -10.73 -4.94
C ILE A 223 -25.91 -9.53 -5.70
N LYS A 224 -26.59 -8.64 -4.96
CA LYS A 224 -27.10 -7.39 -5.50
C LYS A 224 -26.42 -6.21 -4.83
N LEU A 225 -25.71 -5.39 -5.62
CA LEU A 225 -25.26 -4.07 -5.17
C LEU A 225 -26.48 -3.14 -5.07
N LEU A 226 -26.67 -2.52 -3.91
CA LEU A 226 -27.74 -1.54 -3.69
C LEU A 226 -27.39 -0.12 -4.16
N THR A 227 -26.10 0.13 -4.37
CA THR A 227 -25.55 1.38 -4.90
C THR A 227 -24.56 1.05 -6.01
N ASP A 228 -24.63 1.81 -7.11
CA ASP A 228 -23.72 1.59 -8.26
C ASP A 228 -22.30 2.09 -7.96
N GLU A 229 -22.16 3.06 -7.07
CA GLU A 229 -20.89 3.64 -6.65
C GLU A 229 -20.72 3.55 -5.12
N PRO A 230 -19.48 3.65 -4.59
CA PRO A 230 -19.25 3.70 -3.15
C PRO A 230 -19.99 4.89 -2.53
N VAL A 231 -20.62 4.66 -1.39
CA VAL A 231 -21.27 5.73 -0.62
C VAL A 231 -20.21 6.52 0.12
N THR A 232 -20.12 7.82 -0.18
CA THR A 232 -19.13 8.73 0.38
C THR A 232 -19.21 8.82 1.90
N THR A 233 -18.07 8.60 2.56
CA THR A 233 -17.88 8.79 4.01
C THR A 233 -16.77 9.79 4.34
N ASN A 234 -16.01 10.23 3.33
CA ASN A 234 -14.78 11.01 3.52
C ASN A 234 -13.76 10.34 4.47
N TRP A 235 -13.83 9.01 4.60
CA TRP A 235 -13.03 8.21 5.54
C TRP A 235 -13.17 8.66 7.01
N ASP A 236 -14.27 9.32 7.34
CA ASP A 236 -14.55 9.84 8.68
C ASP A 236 -15.63 8.98 9.38
N PRO A 237 -15.40 8.52 10.62
CA PRO A 237 -16.37 7.68 11.33
C PRO A 237 -17.75 8.32 11.53
N ALA A 238 -17.82 9.63 11.78
CA ALA A 238 -19.10 10.29 12.00
C ALA A 238 -19.91 10.39 10.69
N GLN A 239 -19.23 10.71 9.59
CA GLN A 239 -19.84 10.73 8.27
C GLN A 239 -20.22 9.33 7.78
N ALA A 240 -19.42 8.29 8.09
CA ALA A 240 -19.77 6.91 7.84
C ALA A 240 -21.04 6.49 8.60
N GLN A 241 -21.17 6.89 9.87
CA GLN A 241 -22.39 6.67 10.65
C GLN A 241 -23.60 7.37 10.03
N GLN A 242 -23.46 8.62 9.58
CA GLN A 242 -24.53 9.37 8.92
C GLN A 242 -24.95 8.71 7.60
N ALA A 243 -23.98 8.35 6.75
CA ALA A 243 -24.21 7.68 5.48
C ALA A 243 -24.92 6.33 5.67
N MET A 244 -24.43 5.51 6.60
CA MET A 244 -25.03 4.21 6.90
C MET A 244 -26.43 4.36 7.50
N SER A 245 -26.68 5.35 8.35
CA SER A 245 -28.02 5.63 8.88
C SER A 245 -29.02 5.94 7.75
N GLY A 246 -28.60 6.73 6.76
CA GLY A 246 -29.42 6.99 5.56
C GLY A 246 -29.68 5.73 4.73
N LEU A 247 -28.67 4.86 4.57
CA LEU A 247 -28.83 3.56 3.90
C LEU A 247 -29.78 2.64 4.65
N LEU A 248 -29.68 2.54 5.98
CA LEU A 248 -30.56 1.71 6.81
C LEU A 248 -32.02 2.18 6.79
N ALA A 249 -32.25 3.50 6.66
CA ALA A 249 -33.58 4.07 6.50
C ALA A 249 -34.17 3.81 5.10
N LYS A 250 -33.32 3.87 4.05
CA LYS A 250 -33.75 3.68 2.66
C LYS A 250 -33.97 2.20 2.31
N TYR A 251 -33.13 1.31 2.80
CA TYR A 251 -33.12 -0.10 2.45
C TYR A 251 -33.53 -0.97 3.64
N PRO A 252 -34.71 -1.62 3.61
CA PRO A 252 -35.19 -2.43 4.73
C PRO A 252 -34.31 -3.64 4.99
N GLN A 253 -33.60 -4.13 3.97
CA GLN A 253 -32.68 -5.25 4.06
C GLN A 253 -31.33 -4.90 3.43
N ILE A 254 -30.27 -5.08 4.21
CA ILE A 254 -28.87 -5.00 3.81
C ILE A 254 -28.25 -6.23 4.45
N ASP A 255 -27.63 -7.10 3.65
CA ASP A 255 -27.13 -8.41 4.05
C ASP A 255 -25.61 -8.45 4.15
N GLY A 256 -24.91 -7.46 3.57
CA GLY A 256 -23.45 -7.37 3.63
C GLY A 256 -22.95 -5.96 3.39
N ILE A 257 -21.78 -5.67 3.94
CA ILE A 257 -21.13 -4.36 3.84
C ILE A 257 -19.68 -4.55 3.43
N ILE A 258 -19.27 -3.78 2.43
CA ILE A 258 -17.86 -3.55 2.14
C ILE A 258 -17.58 -2.07 2.43
N SER A 259 -16.52 -1.77 3.17
CA SER A 259 -16.12 -0.40 3.51
C SER A 259 -14.62 -0.29 3.33
N ASP A 260 -14.15 0.68 2.57
CA ASP A 260 -12.73 0.76 2.17
C ASP A 260 -11.76 1.18 3.28
N TYR A 261 -12.27 1.57 4.46
CA TYR A 261 -11.43 1.99 5.58
C TYR A 261 -11.97 1.55 6.95
N GLY A 262 -11.15 0.82 7.69
CA GLY A 262 -11.48 0.22 8.99
C GLY A 262 -11.94 1.23 10.03
N ALA A 263 -11.20 2.33 10.20
CA ALA A 263 -11.58 3.34 11.20
C ALA A 263 -12.94 3.97 10.90
N ALA A 264 -13.25 4.26 9.63
CA ALA A 264 -14.57 4.76 9.23
C ALA A 264 -15.68 3.72 9.47
N THR A 265 -15.38 2.43 9.31
CA THR A 265 -16.31 1.31 9.53
C THR A 265 -16.81 1.22 10.98
N THR A 266 -16.09 1.77 11.96
CA THR A 266 -16.61 1.90 13.33
C THR A 266 -17.90 2.73 13.37
N GLY A 267 -18.05 3.72 12.49
CA GLY A 267 -19.29 4.50 12.32
C GLY A 267 -20.44 3.68 11.74
N VAL A 268 -20.15 2.75 10.82
CA VAL A 268 -21.13 1.79 10.29
C VAL A 268 -21.70 0.95 11.42
N VAL A 269 -20.84 0.41 12.29
CA VAL A 269 -21.27 -0.39 13.46
C VAL A 269 -22.22 0.42 14.35
N ARG A 270 -21.86 1.67 14.66
CA ARG A 270 -22.68 2.58 15.47
C ARG A 270 -24.03 2.88 14.83
N ALA A 271 -24.12 2.99 13.49
CA ALA A 271 -25.38 3.19 12.80
C ALA A 271 -26.34 1.99 12.93
N PHE A 272 -25.82 0.75 12.82
CA PHE A 272 -26.62 -0.46 13.05
C PHE A 272 -27.15 -0.54 14.48
N GLN A 273 -26.29 -0.26 15.46
CA GLN A 273 -26.67 -0.21 16.87
C GLN A 273 -27.75 0.86 17.13
N ALA A 274 -27.58 2.08 16.61
CA ALA A 274 -28.55 3.17 16.75
C ALA A 274 -29.89 2.85 16.10
N ALA A 275 -29.89 2.09 14.98
CA ALA A 275 -31.10 1.64 14.30
C ALA A 275 -31.74 0.40 14.95
N ASN A 276 -31.14 -0.16 16.01
CA ASN A 276 -31.52 -1.46 16.58
C ASN A 276 -31.64 -2.57 15.53
N ARG A 277 -30.75 -2.57 14.54
CA ARG A 277 -30.67 -3.61 13.49
C ARG A 277 -29.46 -4.51 13.78
N PRO A 278 -29.60 -5.84 13.66
CA PRO A 278 -28.48 -6.74 13.87
C PRO A 278 -27.40 -6.49 12.82
N LEU A 279 -26.15 -6.54 13.26
CA LEU A 279 -24.99 -6.47 12.36
C LEU A 279 -24.98 -7.64 11.38
N VAL A 280 -24.44 -7.35 10.20
CA VAL A 280 -24.28 -8.28 9.08
C VAL A 280 -22.80 -8.46 8.75
N PRO A 281 -22.39 -9.41 7.91
CA PRO A 281 -21.00 -9.53 7.48
C PRO A 281 -20.41 -8.21 6.97
N ILE A 282 -19.21 -7.86 7.43
CA ILE A 282 -18.47 -6.65 7.06
C ILE A 282 -17.06 -7.02 6.60
N ALA A 283 -16.65 -6.51 5.43
CA ALA A 283 -15.28 -6.58 4.94
C ALA A 283 -14.67 -5.17 4.82
N THR A 284 -13.44 -4.96 5.30
CA THR A 284 -12.79 -3.63 5.29
C THR A 284 -11.26 -3.72 5.44
N THR A 285 -10.56 -2.62 5.72
CA THR A 285 -9.19 -2.67 6.25
C THR A 285 -9.22 -2.86 7.77
N ASP A 286 -8.13 -3.35 8.34
CA ASP A 286 -8.06 -3.62 9.78
C ASP A 286 -8.14 -2.35 10.62
N ASP A 287 -8.71 -2.50 11.82
CA ASP A 287 -8.83 -1.45 12.82
C ASP A 287 -8.90 -2.11 14.20
N ASN A 288 -8.25 -1.53 15.20
CA ASN A 288 -8.12 -2.17 16.51
C ASN A 288 -9.45 -2.21 17.26
N GLU A 289 -10.31 -1.19 17.09
CA GLU A 289 -11.65 -1.16 17.70
C GLU A 289 -12.51 -2.29 17.15
N LEU A 290 -12.48 -2.52 15.83
CA LEU A 290 -13.21 -3.63 15.20
C LEU A 290 -12.70 -4.99 15.67
N SER A 291 -11.39 -5.15 15.72
CA SER A 291 -10.72 -6.41 16.11
C SER A 291 -10.98 -6.75 17.58
N CYS A 292 -10.78 -5.79 18.47
CA CYS A 292 -11.00 -5.95 19.91
C CYS A 292 -12.48 -6.01 20.28
N GLY A 293 -13.35 -5.33 19.52
CA GLY A 293 -14.80 -5.36 19.71
C GLY A 293 -15.47 -6.62 19.17
N PHE A 294 -14.78 -7.41 18.35
CA PHE A 294 -15.37 -8.50 17.58
C PHE A 294 -16.19 -9.48 18.42
N ASP A 295 -15.64 -10.03 19.52
CA ASP A 295 -16.33 -11.06 20.32
C ASP A 295 -17.64 -10.53 20.94
N ALA A 296 -17.64 -9.27 21.40
CA ALA A 296 -18.83 -8.62 21.94
C ALA A 296 -19.88 -8.37 20.85
N LEU A 297 -19.46 -7.87 19.68
CA LEU A 297 -20.34 -7.64 18.54
C LEU A 297 -20.93 -8.95 18.02
N LYS A 298 -20.12 -10.01 17.90
CA LYS A 298 -20.56 -11.35 17.47
C LYS A 298 -21.54 -11.98 18.46
N GLY A 299 -21.28 -11.84 19.76
CA GLY A 299 -22.16 -12.34 20.82
C GLY A 299 -23.56 -11.70 20.77
N ALA A 300 -23.63 -10.39 20.49
CA ALA A 300 -24.89 -9.67 20.33
C ALA A 300 -25.53 -9.88 18.94
N ASN A 301 -24.74 -10.24 17.92
CA ASN A 301 -25.17 -10.33 16.53
C ASN A 301 -24.68 -11.64 15.90
N PRO A 302 -25.44 -12.74 15.99
CA PRO A 302 -24.99 -14.06 15.52
C PRO A 302 -24.61 -14.11 14.03
N ALA A 303 -25.21 -13.26 13.21
CA ALA A 303 -24.93 -13.14 11.78
C ALA A 303 -23.70 -12.27 11.45
N TYR A 304 -23.19 -11.50 12.41
CA TYR A 304 -22.02 -10.64 12.21
C TYR A 304 -20.79 -11.50 11.92
N GLU A 305 -20.07 -11.15 10.89
CA GLU A 305 -18.79 -11.76 10.52
C GLU A 305 -17.90 -10.62 10.06
N PHE A 306 -16.60 -10.79 10.21
CA PHE A 306 -15.63 -9.75 9.96
C PHE A 306 -14.44 -10.32 9.21
N ALA A 307 -14.06 -9.62 8.15
CA ALA A 307 -12.78 -9.84 7.52
C ALA A 307 -12.11 -8.51 7.22
N SER A 308 -10.78 -8.51 7.33
CA SER A 308 -10.00 -7.32 7.06
C SER A 308 -8.81 -7.65 6.17
N VAL A 309 -8.36 -6.68 5.40
CA VAL A 309 -7.00 -6.64 4.84
C VAL A 309 -6.18 -5.62 5.63
N SER A 310 -4.85 -5.68 5.51
CA SER A 310 -3.94 -4.77 6.21
C SER A 310 -4.15 -3.29 5.81
N SER A 311 -4.14 -2.38 6.79
CA SER A 311 -4.09 -0.91 6.60
C SER A 311 -2.70 -0.38 6.21
N ARG A 312 -1.77 -1.30 5.89
CA ARG A 312 -0.55 -1.09 5.12
C ARG A 312 0.41 -0.03 5.67
N THR A 313 0.40 0.23 6.98
CA THR A 313 1.34 1.16 7.63
C THR A 313 2.81 0.76 7.42
N TRP A 314 3.08 -0.54 7.19
CA TRP A 314 4.40 -1.07 6.90
C TRP A 314 4.89 -0.81 5.47
N ILE A 315 4.12 -0.16 4.59
CA ILE A 315 4.48 0.03 3.17
C ILE A 315 5.80 0.78 2.97
N GLY A 316 6.11 1.71 3.88
CA GLY A 316 7.39 2.43 3.88
C GLY A 316 8.60 1.50 4.07
N ARG A 317 8.43 0.34 4.70
CA ARG A 317 9.50 -0.67 4.84
C ARG A 317 9.88 -1.28 3.48
N VAL A 318 8.89 -1.56 2.64
CA VAL A 318 9.12 -2.08 1.28
C VAL A 318 9.84 -1.03 0.43
N GLY A 319 9.37 0.21 0.45
CA GLY A 319 10.03 1.32 -0.22
C GLY A 319 11.48 1.49 0.23
N LEU A 320 11.73 1.44 1.55
CA LEU A 320 13.08 1.52 2.09
C LEU A 320 13.97 0.38 1.59
N ARG A 321 13.52 -0.88 1.67
CA ARG A 321 14.30 -2.04 1.22
C ARG A 321 14.63 -1.98 -0.26
N LYS A 322 13.69 -1.55 -1.11
CA LYS A 322 13.95 -1.33 -2.54
C LYS A 322 15.03 -0.28 -2.76
N ALA A 323 14.92 0.89 -2.13
CA ALA A 323 15.90 1.95 -2.31
C ALA A 323 17.29 1.58 -1.78
N VAL A 324 17.36 0.88 -0.64
CA VAL A 324 18.61 0.35 -0.07
C VAL A 324 19.23 -0.70 -0.98
N ALA A 325 18.41 -1.57 -1.61
CA ALA A 325 18.89 -2.55 -2.57
C ALA A 325 19.57 -1.88 -3.78
N VAL A 326 18.96 -0.81 -4.33
CA VAL A 326 19.56 0.01 -5.40
C VAL A 326 20.91 0.56 -4.96
N LYS A 327 20.98 1.22 -3.79
CA LYS A 327 22.23 1.84 -3.30
C LYS A 327 23.36 0.85 -3.01
N ASN A 328 23.02 -0.41 -2.75
CA ASN A 328 23.99 -1.47 -2.48
C ASN A 328 24.25 -2.40 -3.66
N GLY A 329 23.65 -2.18 -4.83
CA GLY A 329 23.83 -3.08 -5.97
C GLY A 329 23.30 -4.49 -5.74
N LYS A 330 22.21 -4.61 -4.98
CA LYS A 330 21.59 -5.88 -4.63
C LYS A 330 20.26 -6.06 -5.33
N ALA A 331 19.94 -7.31 -5.67
CA ALA A 331 18.65 -7.66 -6.21
C ALA A 331 17.53 -7.50 -5.17
N ASN A 332 16.37 -7.04 -5.61
CA ASN A 332 15.14 -7.00 -4.81
C ASN A 332 13.94 -7.29 -5.71
N ALA A 333 13.25 -8.39 -5.43
CA ALA A 333 12.09 -8.85 -6.20
C ALA A 333 10.75 -8.44 -5.56
N GLU A 334 10.76 -7.60 -4.52
CA GLU A 334 9.53 -7.17 -3.85
C GLU A 334 8.60 -6.49 -4.86
N PRO A 335 7.29 -6.75 -4.78
CA PRO A 335 6.32 -6.06 -5.62
C PRO A 335 6.32 -4.56 -5.36
N SER A 336 6.10 -3.78 -6.42
CA SER A 336 5.78 -2.35 -6.31
C SER A 336 4.36 -2.16 -5.80
N LEU A 337 3.42 -2.98 -6.30
CA LEU A 337 2.01 -2.95 -5.90
C LEU A 337 1.67 -4.27 -5.20
N LEU A 338 1.55 -4.23 -3.87
CA LEU A 338 1.30 -5.41 -3.05
C LEU A 338 -0.17 -5.83 -3.05
N GLN A 339 -0.41 -7.09 -3.35
CA GLN A 339 -1.72 -7.73 -3.27
C GLN A 339 -1.98 -8.13 -1.82
N LEU A 340 -2.94 -7.43 -1.18
CA LEU A 340 -3.29 -7.67 0.21
C LEU A 340 -4.35 -8.76 0.31
N ASP A 341 -3.94 -9.96 0.70
CA ASP A 341 -4.86 -11.01 1.16
C ASP A 341 -5.50 -10.63 2.50
N LEU A 342 -6.51 -11.40 2.90
CA LEU A 342 -7.15 -11.23 4.21
C LEU A 342 -6.12 -11.38 5.33
N TYR A 343 -6.04 -10.35 6.17
CA TYR A 343 -5.29 -10.34 7.42
C TYR A 343 -6.15 -10.95 8.54
N GLU A 344 -7.42 -10.54 8.65
CA GLU A 344 -8.39 -11.14 9.56
C GLU A 344 -9.50 -11.86 8.80
N ASP A 345 -9.93 -13.00 9.33
CA ASP A 345 -11.12 -13.72 8.85
C ASP A 345 -11.81 -14.42 10.03
N SER A 346 -12.98 -13.92 10.43
CA SER A 346 -13.78 -14.55 11.48
C SER A 346 -14.36 -15.91 11.08
N ALA A 347 -14.41 -16.20 9.77
CA ALA A 347 -14.86 -17.51 9.27
C ALA A 347 -13.80 -18.60 9.47
N GLY A 348 -12.53 -18.23 9.64
CA GLY A 348 -11.40 -19.15 9.76
C GLY A 348 -11.16 -19.98 8.50
N LYS A 349 -11.55 -19.48 7.32
CA LYS A 349 -11.40 -20.19 6.04
C LYS A 349 -10.21 -19.69 5.22
N ALA A 350 -9.85 -18.41 5.36
CA ALA A 350 -8.76 -17.81 4.60
C ALA A 350 -7.39 -18.27 5.14
N ALA A 351 -6.55 -18.79 4.26
CA ALA A 351 -5.20 -19.23 4.61
C ALA A 351 -4.33 -18.03 5.02
N GLY A 352 -3.63 -18.14 6.15
CA GLY A 352 -2.75 -17.08 6.67
C GLY A 352 -3.48 -15.96 7.43
N ALA A 353 -4.80 -15.88 7.33
CA ALA A 353 -5.59 -14.95 8.12
C ALA A 353 -5.72 -15.41 9.58
N ILE A 354 -5.85 -14.46 10.50
CA ILE A 354 -6.06 -14.71 11.92
C ILE A 354 -7.49 -14.37 12.33
N ALA A 355 -7.96 -14.94 13.45
CA ALA A 355 -9.24 -14.55 14.01
C ALA A 355 -9.16 -13.11 14.58
N PRO A 356 -10.23 -12.29 14.48
CA PRO A 356 -10.16 -10.88 14.88
C PRO A 356 -9.79 -10.66 16.36
N ASN A 357 -10.29 -11.53 17.24
CA ASN A 357 -9.93 -11.47 18.66
C ASN A 357 -8.46 -11.83 18.95
N LYS A 358 -7.76 -12.49 18.01
CA LYS A 358 -6.31 -12.72 18.06
C LYS A 358 -5.51 -11.56 17.45
N ALA A 359 -6.12 -10.82 16.53
CA ALA A 359 -5.55 -9.60 15.96
C ALA A 359 -5.58 -8.42 16.95
N CYS A 360 -6.60 -8.38 17.83
CA CYS A 360 -6.78 -7.35 18.85
C CYS A 360 -5.49 -7.05 19.63
N LYS A 361 -5.04 -5.79 19.58
CA LYS A 361 -3.95 -5.28 20.39
C LYS A 361 -4.53 -4.54 21.60
N GLN A 362 -4.85 -5.31 22.64
CA GLN A 362 -5.44 -4.78 23.88
C GLN A 362 -4.61 -3.63 24.48
N GLY A 363 -5.29 -2.57 24.89
CA GLY A 363 -4.67 -1.40 25.51
C GLY A 363 -4.01 -0.42 24.54
N LEU A 364 -3.98 -0.72 23.24
CA LEU A 364 -3.59 0.25 22.22
C LEU A 364 -4.81 1.06 21.75
N PRO A 365 -4.59 2.27 21.18
CA PRO A 365 -5.67 3.07 20.59
C PRO A 365 -6.44 2.33 19.50
N ASN A 366 -7.65 2.81 19.24
CA ASN A 366 -8.56 2.25 18.24
C ASN A 366 -7.94 2.24 16.84
N ASP A 367 -7.18 3.28 16.51
CA ASP A 367 -6.54 3.49 15.22
C ASP A 367 -5.13 2.88 15.12
N ALA A 368 -4.73 2.00 16.05
CA ALA A 368 -3.49 1.24 15.98
C ALA A 368 -3.70 -0.07 15.20
N PRO A 369 -3.45 -0.12 13.87
CA PRO A 369 -3.86 -1.23 13.04
C PRO A 369 -3.17 -2.53 13.50
N PRO A 370 -3.96 -3.60 13.75
CA PRO A 370 -3.45 -4.92 14.09
C PRO A 370 -2.31 -5.43 13.19
N SER A 371 -2.39 -5.17 11.90
CA SER A 371 -1.45 -5.60 10.87
C SER A 371 -0.14 -4.81 10.85
N SER A 372 0.03 -3.81 11.72
CA SER A 372 1.32 -3.11 11.87
C SER A 372 2.41 -4.11 12.27
N GLN A 373 3.59 -3.95 11.68
CA GLN A 373 4.76 -4.77 11.98
C GLN A 373 5.53 -4.27 13.21
N LEU A 374 5.12 -3.14 13.79
CA LEU A 374 5.60 -2.70 15.09
C LEU A 374 5.04 -3.59 16.21
N SER A 375 5.87 -3.83 17.22
CA SER A 375 5.42 -4.44 18.48
C SER A 375 4.38 -3.57 19.19
N ALA A 376 3.58 -4.17 20.07
CA ALA A 376 2.60 -3.45 20.86
C ALA A 376 3.24 -2.31 21.68
N ASP A 377 4.41 -2.55 22.27
CA ASP A 377 5.16 -1.54 23.03
C ASP A 377 5.62 -0.37 22.16
N GLN A 378 6.04 -0.64 20.92
CA GLN A 378 6.43 0.41 19.98
C GLN A 378 5.23 1.25 19.58
N LEU A 379 4.09 0.61 19.26
CA LEU A 379 2.86 1.30 18.94
C LEU A 379 2.37 2.15 20.11
N GLY A 380 2.30 1.59 21.32
CA GLY A 380 1.83 2.30 22.52
C GLY A 380 2.60 3.59 22.77
N LYS A 381 3.93 3.58 22.58
CA LYS A 381 4.78 4.77 22.73
C LYS A 381 4.44 5.92 21.77
N LEU A 382 3.93 5.62 20.57
CA LEU A 382 3.57 6.65 19.57
C LEU A 382 2.34 7.47 19.97
N PHE A 383 1.53 6.96 20.89
CA PHE A 383 0.24 7.54 21.26
C PHE A 383 0.22 8.12 22.68
N THR A 384 1.27 7.89 23.46
CA THR A 384 1.43 8.43 24.81
C THR A 384 2.33 9.67 24.87
N SER A 385 2.92 10.09 23.74
CA SER A 385 3.92 11.16 23.64
C SER A 385 3.36 12.49 23.17
#